data_AF-A0A6M1YGU4-F1
#
_entry.id   AF-A0A6M1YGU4-F1
#
_cell.length_a   1.000
_cell.length_b   1.000
_cell.length_c   1.000
_cell.angle_alpha   90.00
_cell.angle_beta   90.00
_cell.angle_gamma   90.00
#
_symmetry.space_group_name_H-M   'P 1'
#
loop_
_entity.id
_entity.type
_entity.pdbx_description
1 polymer ?
#
loop_
_entity_poly.entity_id
_entity_poly.type
_entity_poly.pdbx_seq_one_letter_code
_entity_poly.pdbx_strand_id
1 'polypeptide(L)'
;MQKSAFQLFFECYTKKHFVFDGRATRKEAWSFLLLSWWSTFFIIDIYSRWFSFNMIITKNYPPNQSLMETLSITTFVVFFLVSFLPGIAVTIRRFHDLNMGGGWWFGLFVPFLGLILSILLSFKKGTEGANKYGEPIPSYPRKQGSFKLFMECMTKKYFDFRGKAGRQELLFFFLYYFIGSILFSLIHIFLNIGLNLYKIDIFSHSYIIFSNILSFFSHIFLIPALALFTRRLHGANRSRWWLLMLIGVSFFTFYFLSHYASIPLFPFLFVSSGTAQFFLFLLGTITLSFFKEGKETIALT
;
A
#
# COMPACT_ATOMS: atom_id res chain seq x y z
N MET A 1 5.09 11.69 -21.68
CA MET A 1 5.15 10.33 -21.07
C MET A 1 4.53 10.36 -19.68
N GLN A 2 3.62 9.44 -19.37
CA GLN A 2 2.96 9.39 -18.05
C GLN A 2 3.93 8.85 -16.98
N LYS A 3 4.30 9.68 -16.00
CA LYS A 3 5.16 9.27 -14.88
C LYS A 3 4.46 8.24 -13.99
N SER A 4 5.19 7.22 -13.55
CA SER A 4 4.70 6.23 -12.58
C SER A 4 4.55 6.86 -11.19
N ALA A 5 3.80 6.20 -10.28
CA ALA A 5 3.67 6.67 -8.90
C ALA A 5 5.04 6.75 -8.20
N PHE A 6 5.89 5.75 -8.42
CA PHE A 6 7.23 5.70 -7.87
C PHE A 6 8.17 6.77 -8.45
N GLN A 7 8.06 7.06 -9.75
CA GLN A 7 8.78 8.16 -10.38
C GLN A 7 8.36 9.51 -9.80
N LEU A 8 7.06 9.73 -9.59
CA LEU A 8 6.55 10.95 -8.97
C LEU A 8 7.02 11.08 -7.52
N PHE A 9 6.99 9.99 -6.75
CA PHE A 9 7.51 9.93 -5.39
C PHE A 9 8.99 10.33 -5.33
N PHE A 10 9.87 9.69 -6.10
CA PHE A 10 11.28 10.06 -6.11
C PHE A 10 11.53 11.47 -6.62
N GLU A 11 10.74 11.94 -7.58
CA GLU A 11 10.83 13.32 -8.05
C GLU A 11 10.48 14.33 -6.94
N CYS A 12 9.56 13.98 -6.04
CA CYS A 12 9.26 14.81 -4.86
C CYS A 12 10.48 14.95 -3.93
N TYR A 13 11.23 13.87 -3.68
CA TYR A 13 12.45 13.94 -2.85
C TYR A 13 13.64 14.57 -3.57
N THR A 14 13.81 14.35 -4.88
CA THR A 14 15.04 14.72 -5.59
C THR A 14 14.95 16.08 -6.28
N LYS A 15 13.82 16.39 -6.93
CA LYS A 15 13.68 17.58 -7.79
C LYS A 15 12.74 18.64 -7.23
N LYS A 16 11.74 18.22 -6.45
CA LYS A 16 10.63 19.08 -6.02
C LYS A 16 10.50 19.21 -4.50
N HIS A 17 11.57 18.94 -3.76
CA HIS A 17 11.58 18.94 -2.31
C HIS A 17 11.57 20.36 -1.71
N PHE A 18 12.08 21.36 -2.45
CA PHE A 18 12.02 22.80 -2.13
C PHE A 18 11.23 23.63 -3.16
N VAL A 19 10.44 22.97 -4.01
CA VAL A 19 9.66 23.66 -5.05
C VAL A 19 8.22 23.82 -4.57
N PHE A 20 7.88 25.03 -4.15
CA PHE A 20 6.54 25.38 -3.64
C PHE A 20 5.63 25.95 -4.73
N ASP A 21 6.21 26.44 -5.81
CA ASP A 21 5.47 27.01 -6.94
C ASP A 21 4.97 25.94 -7.91
N GLY A 22 3.87 26.28 -8.59
CA GLY A 22 3.22 25.40 -9.55
C GLY A 22 2.16 24.49 -8.93
N ARG A 23 1.75 23.50 -9.72
CA ARG A 23 0.63 22.60 -9.41
C ARG A 23 1.16 21.19 -9.12
N ALA A 24 0.47 20.42 -8.28
CA ALA A 24 0.72 18.99 -8.08
C ALA A 24 -0.55 18.21 -8.39
N THR A 25 -0.48 17.12 -9.15
CA THR A 25 -1.68 16.31 -9.46
C THR A 25 -2.13 15.49 -8.25
N ARG A 26 -3.41 15.06 -8.23
CA ARG A 26 -3.89 14.05 -7.26
C ARG A 26 -3.00 12.80 -7.24
N LYS A 27 -2.54 12.36 -8.41
CA LYS A 27 -1.67 11.19 -8.54
C LYS A 27 -0.34 11.40 -7.84
N GLU A 28 0.28 12.58 -8.01
CA GLU A 28 1.52 12.98 -7.34
C GLU A 28 1.33 13.03 -5.82
N ALA A 29 0.28 13.69 -5.35
CA ALA A 29 -0.04 13.78 -3.92
C ALA A 29 -0.28 12.40 -3.28
N TRP A 30 -1.11 11.56 -3.89
CA TRP A 30 -1.35 10.20 -3.40
C TRP A 30 -0.11 9.31 -3.48
N SER A 31 0.69 9.44 -4.54
CA SER A 31 1.93 8.68 -4.65
C SER A 31 2.92 9.05 -3.57
N PHE A 32 3.02 10.34 -3.23
CA PHE A 32 3.88 10.81 -2.16
C PHE A 32 3.39 10.27 -0.81
N LEU A 33 2.13 10.54 -0.46
CA LEU A 33 1.55 10.14 0.82
C LEU A 33 1.63 8.62 1.04
N LEU A 34 1.13 7.82 0.10
CA LEU A 34 1.07 6.36 0.28
C LEU A 34 2.45 5.73 0.33
N LEU A 35 3.39 6.16 -0.52
CA LEU A 35 4.73 5.57 -0.53
C LEU A 35 5.56 6.03 0.67
N SER A 36 5.42 7.27 1.17
CA SER A 36 6.09 7.69 2.40
C SER A 36 5.57 6.93 3.63
N TRP A 37 4.25 6.75 3.74
CA TRP A 37 3.65 5.92 4.80
C TRP A 37 4.11 4.48 4.70
N TRP A 38 4.08 3.90 3.50
CA TRP A 38 4.56 2.54 3.25
C TRP A 38 6.03 2.37 3.62
N SER A 39 6.91 3.27 3.17
CA SER A 39 8.34 3.23 3.50
C SER A 39 8.58 3.26 5.01
N THR A 40 7.83 4.08 5.75
CA THR A 40 7.94 4.16 7.20
C THR A 40 7.55 2.83 7.88
N PHE A 41 6.39 2.27 7.54
CA PHE A 41 5.95 1.00 8.10
C PHE A 41 6.86 -0.16 7.70
N PHE A 42 7.34 -0.17 6.46
CA PHE A 42 8.26 -1.18 5.96
C PHE A 42 9.59 -1.18 6.72
N ILE A 43 10.14 0.00 6.98
CA ILE A 43 11.35 0.17 7.78
C ILE A 43 11.12 -0.35 9.21
N ILE A 44 10.03 0.06 9.86
CA ILE A 44 9.68 -0.39 11.23
C ILE A 44 9.50 -1.92 11.29
N ASP A 45 8.83 -2.51 10.29
CA ASP A 45 8.64 -3.97 10.22
C ASP A 45 9.98 -4.69 10.07
N ILE A 46 10.87 -4.25 9.17
CA ILE A 46 12.22 -4.83 9.02
C ILE A 46 12.97 -4.80 10.35
N TYR A 47 12.98 -3.66 11.05
CA TYR A 47 13.65 -3.54 12.34
C TYR A 47 13.02 -4.46 13.39
N SER A 48 11.69 -4.55 13.43
CA SER A 48 10.97 -5.41 14.37
C SER A 48 11.27 -6.88 14.10
N ARG A 49 11.33 -7.32 12.84
CA ARG A 49 11.66 -8.71 12.47
C ARG A 49 13.12 -9.04 12.73
N TRP A 50 14.04 -8.13 12.44
CA TRP A 50 15.45 -8.29 12.79
C TRP A 50 15.62 -8.44 14.30
N PHE A 51 14.91 -7.65 15.10
CA PHE A 51 14.94 -7.75 16.56
C PHE A 51 14.38 -9.09 17.06
N SER A 52 13.18 -9.48 16.62
CA SER A 52 12.59 -10.78 16.97
C SER A 52 13.47 -11.97 16.56
N PHE A 53 14.18 -11.86 15.43
CA PHE A 53 15.12 -12.87 14.98
C PHE A 53 16.34 -13.01 15.90
N ASN A 54 16.96 -11.89 16.29
CA ASN A 54 18.10 -11.91 17.22
C ASN A 54 17.73 -12.49 18.59
N MET A 55 16.54 -12.15 19.10
CA MET A 55 15.97 -12.70 20.34
C MET A 55 15.90 -14.23 20.37
N ILE A 56 15.51 -14.82 19.23
CA ILE A 56 15.35 -16.28 19.10
C ILE A 56 16.71 -16.98 19.07
N ILE A 57 17.72 -16.38 18.41
CA ILE A 57 19.07 -16.95 18.29
C ILE A 57 19.81 -16.94 19.62
N THR A 58 19.76 -15.83 20.35
CA THR A 58 20.59 -15.65 21.56
C THR A 58 20.03 -16.34 22.79
N LYS A 59 18.76 -16.82 22.75
CA LYS A 59 17.99 -17.36 23.89
C LYS A 59 18.00 -16.48 25.15
N ASN A 60 18.48 -15.25 25.02
CA ASN A 60 18.65 -14.25 26.06
C ASN A 60 18.01 -12.96 25.55
N TYR A 61 17.21 -12.31 26.40
CA TYR A 61 16.85 -10.91 26.19
C TYR A 61 18.16 -10.10 26.21
N PRO A 62 18.54 -9.41 25.11
CA PRO A 62 19.75 -8.62 25.11
C PRO A 62 19.58 -7.48 26.14
N PRO A 63 20.63 -7.15 26.91
CA PRO A 63 20.56 -6.12 27.96
C PRO A 63 20.26 -4.69 27.46
N ASN A 64 20.11 -4.51 26.14
CA ASN A 64 20.06 -3.21 25.48
C ASN A 64 18.73 -2.96 24.74
N GLN A 65 17.59 -3.39 25.30
CA GLN A 65 16.25 -3.08 24.76
C GLN A 65 16.07 -1.57 24.49
N SER A 66 16.59 -0.75 25.40
CA SER A 66 16.59 0.71 25.28
C SER A 66 17.31 1.22 24.02
N LEU A 67 18.42 0.60 23.61
CA LEU A 67 19.17 0.98 22.41
C LEU A 67 18.37 0.68 21.14
N MET A 68 17.64 -0.43 21.12
CA MET A 68 16.79 -0.83 19.99
C MET A 68 15.56 0.06 19.83
N GLU A 69 14.88 0.38 20.93
CA GLU A 69 13.79 1.36 20.96
C GLU A 69 14.29 2.74 20.53
N THR A 70 15.48 3.13 20.98
CA THR A 70 16.11 4.39 20.56
C THR A 70 16.37 4.41 19.07
N LEU A 71 16.87 3.32 18.47
CA LEU A 71 17.16 3.23 17.04
C LEU A 71 15.89 3.26 16.18
N SER A 72 14.81 2.60 16.61
CA SER A 72 13.54 2.61 15.87
C SER A 72 12.88 3.99 15.90
N ILE A 73 12.84 4.64 17.07
CA ILE A 73 12.36 6.02 17.24
C ILE A 73 13.22 6.98 16.42
N THR A 74 14.56 6.87 16.51
CA THR A 74 15.48 7.73 15.77
C THR A 74 15.26 7.59 14.27
N THR A 75 15.09 6.37 13.77
CA THR A 75 14.83 6.14 12.33
C THR A 75 13.51 6.74 11.88
N PHE A 76 12.45 6.61 12.69
CA PHE A 76 11.16 7.23 12.42
C PHE A 76 11.28 8.76 12.37
N VAL A 77 11.96 9.37 13.35
CA VAL A 77 12.18 10.82 13.41
C VAL A 77 12.98 11.30 12.20
N VAL A 78 14.07 10.61 11.83
CA VAL A 78 14.87 10.96 10.65
C VAL A 78 14.03 10.87 9.38
N PHE A 79 13.26 9.79 9.20
CA PHE A 79 12.41 9.64 8.02
C PHE A 79 11.32 10.72 7.96
N PHE A 80 10.71 11.06 9.10
CA PHE A 80 9.75 12.15 9.21
C PHE A 80 10.40 13.47 8.78
N LEU A 81 11.57 13.83 9.32
CA LEU A 81 12.28 15.07 8.99
C LEU A 81 12.64 15.15 7.51
N VAL A 82 13.16 14.06 6.94
CA VAL A 82 13.50 13.99 5.50
C VAL A 82 12.25 14.13 4.61
N SER A 83 11.12 13.58 5.06
CA SER A 83 9.86 13.63 4.30
C SER A 83 9.05 14.90 4.55
N PHE A 84 9.37 15.65 5.60
CA PHE A 84 8.59 16.80 6.05
C PHE A 84 8.54 17.89 4.97
N LEU A 85 9.70 18.34 4.50
CA LEU A 85 9.81 19.40 3.49
C LEU A 85 9.17 19.02 2.14
N PRO A 86 9.49 17.84 1.54
CA PRO A 86 8.78 17.36 0.36
C PRO A 86 7.26 17.26 0.57
N GLY A 87 6.82 16.86 1.76
CA GLY A 87 5.41 16.76 2.12
C GLY A 87 4.70 18.11 2.12
N ILE A 88 5.33 19.14 2.68
CA ILE A 88 4.84 20.51 2.62
C ILE A 88 4.76 20.97 1.17
N ALA A 89 5.85 20.80 0.41
CA ALA A 89 5.94 21.24 -0.98
C ALA A 89 4.84 20.64 -1.87
N VAL A 90 4.60 19.34 -1.78
CA VAL A 90 3.53 18.66 -2.53
C VAL A 90 2.15 19.15 -2.09
N THR A 91 1.94 19.37 -0.80
CA THR A 91 0.63 19.80 -0.26
C THR A 91 0.30 21.23 -0.66
N ILE A 92 1.27 22.15 -0.60
CA ILE A 92 1.12 23.53 -1.08
C ILE A 92 0.79 23.54 -2.58
N ARG A 93 1.54 22.81 -3.40
CA ARG A 93 1.26 22.68 -4.84
C ARG A 93 -0.09 22.01 -5.13
N ARG A 94 -0.62 21.21 -4.20
CA ARG A 94 -1.98 20.64 -4.30
C ARG A 94 -3.06 21.67 -3.98
N PHE A 95 -2.85 22.56 -3.01
CA PHE A 95 -3.71 23.73 -2.80
C PHE A 95 -3.70 24.65 -4.02
N HIS A 96 -2.53 24.90 -4.60
CA HIS A 96 -2.39 25.66 -5.84
C HIS A 96 -3.18 25.04 -7.01
N ASP A 97 -3.24 23.71 -7.11
CA ASP A 97 -4.05 23.04 -8.12
C ASP A 97 -5.56 23.24 -7.93
N LEU A 98 -6.00 23.60 -6.72
CA LEU A 98 -7.38 24.00 -6.41
C LEU A 98 -7.59 25.53 -6.52
N ASN A 99 -6.61 26.27 -7.05
CA ASN A 99 -6.57 27.73 -7.11
C ASN A 99 -6.62 28.41 -5.71
N MET A 100 -6.24 27.68 -4.67
CA MET A 100 -6.15 28.15 -3.28
C MET A 100 -4.71 28.55 -2.93
N GLY A 101 -4.55 29.44 -1.95
CA GLY A 101 -3.23 29.85 -1.46
C GLY A 101 -2.48 28.74 -0.70
N GLY A 102 -1.15 28.74 -0.76
CA GLY A 102 -0.32 27.80 0.01
C GLY A 102 -0.49 27.91 1.53
N GLY A 103 -0.89 29.09 2.04
CA GLY A 103 -1.16 29.32 3.46
C GLY A 103 -2.29 28.48 4.06
N TRP A 104 -3.17 27.89 3.22
CA TRP A 104 -4.17 26.93 3.68
C TRP A 104 -3.55 25.67 4.29
N TRP A 105 -2.26 25.42 4.05
CA TRP A 105 -1.49 24.39 4.72
C TRP A 105 -1.52 24.52 6.26
N PHE A 106 -1.53 25.73 6.82
CA PHE A 106 -1.66 25.91 8.27
C PHE A 106 -3.01 25.43 8.81
N GLY A 107 -4.06 25.43 7.99
CA GLY A 107 -5.36 24.87 8.35
C GLY A 107 -5.32 23.36 8.60
N LEU A 108 -4.27 22.65 8.17
CA LEU A 108 -4.07 21.23 8.45
C LEU A 108 -3.74 20.93 9.92
N PHE A 109 -3.27 21.93 10.68
CA PHE A 109 -2.99 21.78 12.11
C PHE A 109 -4.23 21.92 13.00
N VAL A 110 -5.31 22.49 12.47
CA VAL A 110 -6.54 22.67 13.22
C VAL A 110 -7.31 21.33 13.22
N PRO A 111 -7.58 20.73 14.38
CA PRO A 111 -8.37 19.49 14.46
C PRO A 111 -9.71 19.65 13.72
N PHE A 112 -10.19 18.59 13.07
CA PHE A 112 -11.38 18.56 12.19
C PHE A 112 -11.27 19.36 10.89
N LEU A 113 -10.84 20.64 10.91
CA LEU A 113 -10.62 21.42 9.70
C LEU A 113 -9.51 20.80 8.84
N GLY A 114 -8.42 20.37 9.47
CA GLY A 114 -7.33 19.70 8.79
C GLY A 114 -7.75 18.35 8.17
N LEU A 115 -8.68 17.64 8.81
CA LEU A 115 -9.25 16.40 8.27
C LEU A 115 -10.11 16.69 7.03
N ILE A 116 -10.99 17.69 7.11
CA ILE A 116 -11.82 18.13 5.98
C ILE A 116 -10.94 18.59 4.80
N LEU A 117 -9.94 19.43 5.06
CA LEU A 117 -8.99 19.91 4.05
C LEU A 117 -8.18 18.76 3.45
N SER A 118 -7.75 17.78 4.26
CA SER A 118 -7.03 16.60 3.78
C SER A 118 -7.88 15.75 2.84
N ILE A 119 -9.16 15.54 3.18
CA ILE A 119 -10.12 14.85 2.31
C ILE A 119 -10.33 15.64 1.01
N LEU A 120 -10.54 16.96 1.10
CA LEU A 120 -10.69 17.83 -0.07
C LEU A 120 -9.48 17.76 -1.00
N LEU A 121 -8.26 17.89 -0.47
CA LEU A 121 -7.02 17.83 -1.23
C LEU A 121 -6.82 16.48 -1.93
N SER A 122 -7.22 15.40 -1.25
CA SER A 122 -7.05 14.03 -1.70
C SER A 122 -7.99 13.68 -2.85
N PHE A 123 -9.23 14.16 -2.82
CA PHE A 123 -10.26 13.70 -3.77
C PHE A 123 -10.68 14.76 -4.79
N LYS A 124 -10.66 16.05 -4.46
CA LYS A 124 -11.14 17.12 -5.36
C LYS A 124 -10.27 17.24 -6.61
N LYS A 125 -10.90 17.27 -7.78
CA LYS A 125 -10.23 17.52 -9.06
C LYS A 125 -9.66 18.95 -9.06
N GLY A 126 -8.50 19.13 -9.70
CA GLY A 126 -7.93 20.45 -9.95
C GLY A 126 -8.82 21.34 -10.81
N THR A 127 -8.51 22.64 -10.82
CA THR A 127 -9.17 23.58 -11.73
C THR A 127 -8.89 23.24 -13.18
N GLU A 128 -9.92 23.35 -14.03
CA GLU A 128 -9.79 23.19 -15.47
C GLU A 128 -9.20 24.46 -16.07
N GLY A 129 -8.33 24.31 -17.09
CA GLY A 129 -7.62 25.44 -17.68
C GLY A 129 -6.49 26.00 -16.82
N ALA A 130 -5.89 27.08 -17.33
CA ALA A 130 -4.84 27.83 -16.64
C ALA A 130 -5.41 28.47 -15.36
N ASN A 131 -4.66 28.40 -14.27
CA ASN A 131 -4.95 29.14 -13.05
C ASN A 131 -3.77 30.04 -12.67
N LYS A 132 -3.88 30.80 -11.58
CA LYS A 132 -2.82 31.73 -11.13
C LYS A 132 -1.48 31.06 -10.78
N TYR A 133 -1.44 29.74 -10.70
CA TYR A 133 -0.26 28.92 -10.44
C TYR A 133 0.20 28.12 -11.67
N GLY A 134 -0.38 28.39 -12.84
CA GLY A 134 0.05 27.85 -14.12
C GLY A 134 -0.96 26.96 -14.83
N GLU A 135 -0.52 26.45 -15.98
CA GLU A 135 -1.29 25.56 -16.85
C GLU A 135 -1.70 24.25 -16.16
N PRO A 136 -2.84 23.66 -16.53
CA PRO A 136 -3.28 22.41 -15.94
C PRO A 136 -2.32 21.30 -16.33
N ILE A 137 -1.93 20.52 -15.33
CA ILE A 137 -1.09 19.34 -15.58
C ILE A 137 -1.94 18.36 -16.39
N PRO A 138 -1.48 17.88 -17.56
CA PRO A 138 -2.27 17.02 -18.42
C PRO A 138 -2.73 15.78 -17.65
N SER A 139 -4.01 15.75 -17.29
CA SER A 139 -4.65 14.61 -16.65
C SER A 139 -5.37 13.82 -17.73
N TYR A 140 -4.82 12.68 -18.12
CA TYR A 140 -5.50 11.80 -19.07
C TYR A 140 -6.85 11.35 -18.48
N PRO A 141 -7.95 11.45 -19.24
CA PRO A 141 -9.26 11.04 -18.77
C PRO A 141 -9.23 9.56 -18.38
N ARG A 142 -9.65 9.26 -17.15
CA ARG A 142 -9.88 7.87 -16.72
C ARG A 142 -11.17 7.40 -17.41
N LYS A 143 -11.08 6.38 -18.27
CA LYS A 143 -12.25 5.79 -18.95
C LYS A 143 -13.28 5.18 -17.99
N GLN A 144 -12.90 4.84 -16.75
CA GLN A 144 -13.77 4.19 -15.75
C GLN A 144 -13.37 4.58 -14.32
N GLY A 145 -14.33 4.61 -13.39
CA GLY A 145 -14.11 4.92 -11.97
C GLY A 145 -13.34 3.81 -11.24
N SER A 146 -12.51 4.18 -10.25
CA SER A 146 -11.63 3.25 -9.53
C SER A 146 -12.40 2.15 -8.79
N PHE A 147 -13.51 2.50 -8.15
CA PHE A 147 -14.36 1.51 -7.46
C PHE A 147 -15.05 0.57 -8.46
N LYS A 148 -15.48 1.10 -9.61
CA LYS A 148 -16.09 0.29 -10.68
C LYS A 148 -15.11 -0.77 -11.21
N LEU A 149 -13.84 -0.40 -11.40
CA LEU A 149 -12.78 -1.35 -11.79
C LEU A 149 -12.58 -2.46 -10.76
N PHE A 150 -12.56 -2.10 -9.47
CA PHE A 150 -12.48 -3.08 -8.38
C PHE A 150 -13.68 -4.01 -8.35
N MET A 151 -14.90 -3.47 -8.40
CA MET A 151 -16.13 -4.27 -8.41
C MET A 151 -16.20 -5.18 -9.64
N GLU A 152 -15.74 -4.72 -10.80
CA GLU A 152 -15.67 -5.55 -12.00
C GLU A 152 -14.73 -6.76 -11.83
N CYS A 153 -13.62 -6.57 -11.11
CA CYS A 153 -12.72 -7.67 -10.74
C CYS A 153 -13.37 -8.67 -9.78
N MET A 154 -14.11 -8.18 -8.79
CA MET A 154 -14.79 -9.02 -7.79
C MET A 154 -16.07 -9.69 -8.29
N THR A 155 -16.67 -9.22 -9.39
CA THR A 155 -17.96 -9.74 -9.87
C THR A 155 -17.85 -10.43 -11.22
N LYS A 156 -17.31 -9.74 -12.23
CA LYS A 156 -17.31 -10.22 -13.62
C LYS A 156 -16.05 -10.99 -13.99
N LYS A 157 -14.91 -10.55 -13.46
CA LYS A 157 -13.58 -11.07 -13.79
C LYS A 157 -12.97 -11.92 -12.65
N TYR A 158 -13.81 -12.45 -11.77
CA TYR A 158 -13.38 -13.17 -10.56
C TYR A 158 -12.59 -14.44 -10.90
N PHE A 159 -13.10 -15.26 -11.84
CA PHE A 159 -12.45 -16.48 -12.34
C PHE A 159 -11.89 -16.32 -13.77
N ASP A 160 -11.72 -15.09 -14.24
CA ASP A 160 -11.23 -14.84 -15.60
C ASP A 160 -9.71 -14.69 -15.62
N PHE A 161 -9.05 -15.75 -16.10
CA PHE A 161 -7.59 -15.80 -16.29
C PHE A 161 -7.16 -15.45 -17.72
N ARG A 162 -8.10 -15.09 -18.61
CA ARG A 162 -7.84 -14.82 -20.02
C ARG A 162 -7.74 -13.31 -20.29
N GLY A 163 -6.99 -12.95 -21.32
CA GLY A 163 -6.81 -11.55 -21.72
C GLY A 163 -5.71 -10.81 -20.96
N LYS A 164 -5.76 -9.47 -21.05
CA LYS A 164 -4.76 -8.54 -20.51
C LYS A 164 -5.37 -7.63 -19.46
N ALA A 165 -4.69 -7.45 -18.33
CA ALA A 165 -5.11 -6.53 -17.28
C ALA A 165 -4.32 -5.22 -17.31
N GLY A 166 -5.01 -4.11 -17.08
CA GLY A 166 -4.41 -2.78 -17.02
C GLY A 166 -3.65 -2.54 -15.70
N ARG A 167 -2.66 -1.64 -15.72
CA ARG A 167 -1.93 -1.24 -14.49
C ARG A 167 -2.86 -0.65 -13.41
N GLN A 168 -3.92 0.02 -13.86
CA GLN A 168 -4.89 0.67 -12.98
C GLN A 168 -5.84 -0.34 -12.32
N GLU A 169 -6.22 -1.41 -13.02
CA GLU A 169 -7.01 -2.51 -12.44
C GLU A 169 -6.25 -3.16 -11.28
N LEU A 170 -4.97 -3.48 -11.49
CA LEU A 170 -4.07 -4.02 -10.46
C LEU A 170 -3.97 -3.10 -9.24
N LEU A 171 -3.66 -1.82 -9.49
CA LEU A 171 -3.44 -0.85 -8.42
C LEU A 171 -4.70 -0.58 -7.59
N PHE A 172 -5.86 -0.41 -8.23
CA PHE A 172 -7.11 -0.18 -7.49
C PHE A 172 -7.57 -1.45 -6.78
N PHE A 173 -7.39 -2.63 -7.36
CA PHE A 173 -7.69 -3.88 -6.67
C PHE A 173 -6.97 -3.98 -5.32
N PHE A 174 -5.65 -3.74 -5.31
CA PHE A 174 -4.87 -3.75 -4.07
C PHE A 174 -5.21 -2.61 -3.12
N LEU A 175 -5.49 -1.42 -3.65
CA LEU A 175 -5.92 -0.28 -2.83
C LEU A 175 -7.20 -0.59 -2.07
N TYR A 176 -8.24 -1.09 -2.75
CA TYR A 176 -9.51 -1.40 -2.09
C TYR A 176 -9.43 -2.63 -1.19
N TYR A 177 -8.61 -3.62 -1.54
CA TYR A 177 -8.29 -4.73 -0.63
C TYR A 177 -7.65 -4.21 0.66
N PHE A 178 -6.67 -3.31 0.56
CA PHE A 178 -5.99 -2.72 1.72
C PHE A 178 -6.91 -1.84 2.57
N ILE A 179 -7.77 -1.03 1.94
CA ILE A 179 -8.78 -0.27 2.66
C ILE A 179 -9.76 -1.21 3.39
N GLY A 180 -10.20 -2.27 2.71
CA GLY A 180 -11.08 -3.29 3.30
C GLY A 180 -10.44 -3.99 4.50
N SER A 181 -9.15 -4.32 4.43
CA SER A 181 -8.44 -4.96 5.55
C SER A 181 -8.27 -4.03 6.75
N ILE A 182 -8.02 -2.73 6.54
CA ILE A 182 -8.00 -1.73 7.61
C ILE A 182 -9.39 -1.59 8.25
N LEU A 183 -10.45 -1.46 7.45
CA LEU A 183 -11.81 -1.33 7.99
C LEU A 183 -12.18 -2.56 8.81
N PHE A 184 -11.86 -3.75 8.31
CA PHE A 184 -12.11 -5.00 9.03
C PHE A 184 -11.28 -5.10 10.31
N SER A 185 -10.02 -4.67 10.31
CA SER A 185 -9.18 -4.68 11.52
C SER A 185 -9.68 -3.70 12.59
N LEU A 186 -10.18 -2.53 12.18
CA LEU A 186 -10.80 -1.57 13.09
C LEU A 186 -12.08 -2.13 13.73
N ILE A 187 -12.94 -2.80 12.93
CA ILE A 187 -14.13 -3.50 13.45
C ILE A 187 -13.72 -4.57 14.47
N HIS A 188 -12.68 -5.34 14.15
CA HIS A 188 -12.15 -6.36 15.06
C HIS A 188 -11.66 -5.77 16.39
N ILE A 189 -10.87 -4.69 16.35
CA ILE A 189 -10.37 -4.01 17.55
C ILE A 189 -11.54 -3.46 18.38
N PHE A 190 -12.48 -2.78 17.74
CA PHE A 190 -13.65 -2.20 18.41
C PHE A 190 -14.50 -3.27 19.11
N LEU A 191 -14.77 -4.38 18.43
CA LEU A 191 -15.55 -5.47 18.98
C LEU A 191 -14.80 -6.20 20.10
N ASN A 192 -13.48 -6.34 20.00
CA ASN A 192 -12.64 -6.89 21.08
C ASN A 192 -12.71 -6.01 22.33
N ILE A 193 -12.59 -4.68 22.18
CA ILE A 193 -12.73 -3.72 23.29
C ILE A 193 -14.13 -3.83 23.94
N GLY A 194 -15.20 -3.85 23.12
CA GLY A 194 -16.57 -3.95 23.61
C GLY A 194 -16.86 -5.23 24.40
N LEU A 195 -16.37 -6.38 23.93
CA LEU A 195 -16.52 -7.66 24.62
C LEU A 195 -15.69 -7.72 25.93
N ASN A 196 -14.50 -7.13 25.93
CA ASN A 196 -13.61 -7.08 27.09
C ASN A 196 -14.21 -6.23 28.24
N LEU A 197 -14.86 -5.11 27.90
CA LEU A 197 -15.57 -4.26 28.88
C LEU A 197 -16.71 -4.99 29.60
N TYR A 198 -17.34 -5.97 28.95
CA TYR A 198 -18.42 -6.78 29.53
C TYR A 198 -17.92 -7.97 30.37
N LYS A 199 -16.60 -8.16 30.54
CA LYS A 199 -15.98 -9.30 31.25
C LYS A 199 -16.53 -10.67 30.84
N ILE A 200 -16.95 -10.78 29.58
CA ILE A 200 -17.38 -12.04 29.02
C ILE A 200 -16.11 -12.83 28.67
N ASP A 201 -15.81 -13.88 29.43
CA ASP A 201 -14.64 -14.77 29.30
C ASP A 201 -14.68 -15.67 28.05
N ILE A 202 -15.05 -15.12 26.89
CA ILE A 202 -14.88 -15.74 25.56
C ILE A 202 -13.46 -15.43 25.04
N PHE A 203 -12.52 -15.06 25.91
CA PHE A 203 -11.23 -14.45 25.55
C PHE A 203 -10.33 -15.33 24.67
N SER A 204 -10.41 -16.65 24.80
CA SER A 204 -9.64 -17.59 23.96
C SER A 204 -10.38 -17.97 22.67
N HIS A 205 -11.70 -18.09 22.70
CA HIS A 205 -12.48 -18.58 21.56
C HIS A 205 -12.91 -17.46 20.60
N SER A 206 -13.17 -16.24 21.09
CA SER A 206 -13.60 -15.11 20.25
C SER A 206 -12.46 -14.61 19.36
N TYR A 207 -11.27 -14.41 19.92
CA TYR A 207 -10.08 -14.04 19.15
C TYR A 207 -9.78 -15.08 18.05
N ILE A 208 -9.88 -16.37 18.38
CA ILE A 208 -9.72 -17.46 17.41
C ILE A 208 -10.81 -17.39 16.34
N ILE A 209 -12.09 -17.26 16.71
CA ILE A 209 -13.19 -17.16 15.74
C ILE A 209 -13.03 -15.94 14.82
N PHE A 210 -12.70 -14.77 15.36
CA PHE A 210 -12.49 -13.56 14.56
C PHE A 210 -11.25 -13.63 13.67
N SER A 211 -10.14 -14.18 14.17
CA SER A 211 -8.95 -14.43 13.36
C SER A 211 -9.24 -15.41 12.21
N ASN A 212 -10.08 -16.42 12.44
CA ASN A 212 -10.56 -17.32 11.39
C ASN A 212 -11.46 -16.59 10.36
N ILE A 213 -12.39 -15.74 10.79
CA ILE A 213 -13.22 -14.94 9.87
C ILE A 213 -12.34 -14.01 9.01
N LEU A 214 -11.33 -13.37 9.60
CA LEU A 214 -10.35 -12.55 8.87
C LEU A 214 -9.55 -13.38 7.86
N SER A 215 -9.17 -14.60 8.23
CA SER A 215 -8.55 -15.55 7.31
C SER A 215 -9.50 -15.88 6.15
N PHE A 216 -10.78 -16.19 6.39
CA PHE A 216 -11.76 -16.40 5.32
C PHE A 216 -11.91 -15.20 4.38
N PHE A 217 -11.87 -13.97 4.92
CA PHE A 217 -11.89 -12.76 4.10
C PHE A 217 -10.72 -12.72 3.12
N SER A 218 -9.49 -13.06 3.53
CA SER A 218 -8.33 -13.07 2.61
C SER A 218 -8.46 -14.10 1.47
N HIS A 219 -9.12 -15.24 1.73
CA HIS A 219 -9.35 -16.28 0.72
C HIS A 219 -10.30 -15.83 -0.39
N ILE A 220 -11.27 -14.97 -0.08
CA ILE A 220 -12.19 -14.40 -1.08
C ILE A 220 -11.42 -13.52 -2.09
N PHE A 221 -10.38 -12.80 -1.64
CA PHE A 221 -9.57 -11.95 -2.52
C PHE A 221 -8.46 -12.69 -3.25
N LEU A 222 -8.10 -13.89 -2.80
CA LEU A 222 -7.02 -14.69 -3.38
C LEU A 222 -7.27 -15.01 -4.86
N ILE A 223 -8.48 -15.49 -5.18
CA ILE A 223 -8.80 -15.94 -6.54
C ILE A 223 -8.80 -14.77 -7.54
N PRO A 224 -9.49 -13.63 -7.28
CA PRO A 224 -9.41 -12.45 -8.13
C PRO A 224 -7.99 -11.90 -8.25
N ALA A 225 -7.19 -11.94 -7.18
CA ALA A 225 -5.80 -11.52 -7.23
C ALA A 225 -5.00 -12.39 -8.23
N LEU A 226 -5.07 -13.72 -8.11
CA LEU A 226 -4.42 -14.66 -9.05
C LEU A 226 -4.89 -14.45 -10.49
N ALA A 227 -6.20 -14.29 -10.70
CA ALA A 227 -6.80 -14.03 -12.01
C ALA A 227 -6.29 -12.71 -12.62
N LEU A 228 -6.09 -11.68 -11.81
CA LEU A 228 -5.59 -10.39 -12.27
C LEU A 228 -4.07 -10.41 -12.51
N PHE A 229 -3.30 -11.13 -11.70
CA PHE A 229 -1.86 -11.35 -11.91
C PHE A 229 -1.56 -12.09 -13.20
N THR A 230 -2.28 -13.17 -13.47
CA THR A 230 -2.10 -13.95 -14.70
C THR A 230 -2.38 -13.10 -15.94
N ARG A 231 -3.48 -12.32 -15.95
CA ARG A 231 -3.79 -11.38 -17.03
C ARG A 231 -2.75 -10.26 -17.17
N ARG A 232 -2.13 -9.82 -16.08
CA ARG A 232 -1.05 -8.84 -16.14
C ARG A 232 0.24 -9.43 -16.70
N LEU A 233 0.59 -10.66 -16.31
CA LEU A 233 1.71 -11.43 -16.88
C LEU A 233 1.55 -11.62 -18.38
N HIS A 234 0.35 -11.98 -18.85
CA HIS A 234 0.04 -12.05 -20.29
C HIS A 234 0.21 -10.69 -20.98
N GLY A 235 -0.21 -9.60 -20.34
CA GLY A 235 0.01 -8.24 -20.85
C GLY A 235 1.49 -7.88 -21.00
N ALA A 236 2.36 -8.48 -20.19
CA ALA A 236 3.82 -8.33 -20.25
C ALA A 236 4.51 -9.40 -21.14
N ASN A 237 3.74 -10.20 -21.88
CA ASN A 237 4.23 -11.32 -22.70
C ASN A 237 5.04 -12.37 -21.90
N ARG A 238 4.63 -12.63 -20.65
CA ARG A 238 5.23 -13.64 -19.76
C ARG A 238 4.25 -14.78 -19.49
N SER A 239 4.79 -15.99 -19.29
CA SER A 239 4.00 -17.17 -18.96
C SER A 239 3.45 -17.11 -17.54
N ARG A 240 2.33 -17.80 -17.29
CA ARG A 240 1.70 -17.89 -15.96
C ARG A 240 2.57 -18.59 -14.91
N TRP A 241 3.54 -19.40 -15.36
CA TRP A 241 4.49 -20.12 -14.51
C TRP A 241 5.33 -19.21 -13.62
N TRP A 242 5.55 -17.96 -14.03
CA TRP A 242 6.18 -16.94 -13.19
C TRP A 242 5.42 -16.70 -11.87
N LEU A 243 4.09 -16.83 -11.89
CA LEU A 243 3.27 -16.72 -10.68
C LEU A 243 3.51 -17.90 -9.73
N LEU A 244 3.61 -19.12 -10.27
CA LEU A 244 3.90 -20.32 -9.49
C LEU A 244 5.31 -20.30 -8.90
N MET A 245 6.29 -19.78 -9.64
CA MET A 245 7.65 -19.57 -9.12
C MET A 245 7.64 -18.60 -7.94
N LEU A 246 6.93 -17.46 -8.03
CA LEU A 246 6.83 -16.50 -6.93
C LEU A 246 6.16 -17.10 -5.69
N ILE A 247 5.09 -17.87 -5.89
CA ILE A 247 4.40 -18.61 -4.83
C ILE A 247 5.36 -19.61 -4.18
N GLY A 248 6.07 -20.42 -4.99
CA GLY A 248 7.03 -21.41 -4.52
C GLY A 248 8.21 -20.82 -3.74
N VAL A 249 8.81 -19.74 -4.24
CA VAL A 249 9.89 -19.02 -3.53
C VAL A 249 9.41 -18.52 -2.17
N SER A 250 8.17 -18.06 -2.07
CA SER A 250 7.65 -17.54 -0.80
C SER A 250 7.32 -18.64 0.19
N PHE A 251 6.78 -19.78 -0.25
CA PHE A 251 6.64 -20.97 0.59
C PHE A 251 8.00 -21.50 1.06
N PHE A 252 9.00 -21.52 0.17
CA PHE A 252 10.36 -21.94 0.52
C PHE A 252 11.00 -21.01 1.54
N THR A 253 10.91 -19.69 1.32
CA THR A 253 11.44 -18.68 2.25
C THR A 253 10.75 -18.77 3.61
N PHE A 254 9.43 -18.99 3.62
CA PHE A 254 8.64 -19.20 4.83
C PHE A 254 9.02 -20.49 5.58
N TYR A 255 9.17 -21.61 4.87
CA TYR A 255 9.62 -22.88 5.44
C TYR A 255 11.00 -22.74 6.09
N PHE A 256 11.92 -22.09 5.39
CA PHE A 256 13.28 -21.86 5.89
C PHE A 256 13.28 -20.96 7.15
N LEU A 257 12.51 -19.87 7.13
CA LEU A 257 12.37 -18.98 8.29
C LEU A 257 11.71 -19.66 9.49
N SER A 258 10.65 -20.46 9.28
CA SER A 258 9.95 -21.16 10.36
C SER A 258 10.80 -22.28 10.98
N HIS A 259 11.54 -23.03 10.16
CA HIS A 259 12.50 -24.03 10.63
C HIS A 259 13.64 -23.40 11.42
N TYR A 260 14.20 -22.29 10.93
CA TYR A 260 15.28 -21.57 11.62
C TYR A 260 14.82 -20.95 12.95
N ALA A 261 13.58 -20.46 13.01
CA ALA A 261 13.03 -19.82 14.21
C ALA A 261 12.57 -20.80 15.30
N SER A 262 12.62 -22.13 15.08
CA SER A 262 12.08 -23.15 16.00
C SER A 262 10.61 -22.91 16.40
N ILE A 263 9.85 -22.22 15.55
CA ILE A 263 8.43 -21.95 15.77
C ILE A 263 7.65 -23.13 15.16
N PRO A 264 6.75 -23.82 15.89
CA PRO A 264 5.95 -24.88 15.31
C PRO A 264 5.14 -24.34 14.12
N LEU A 265 5.13 -25.08 13.00
CA LEU A 265 4.52 -24.66 11.73
C LEU A 265 3.03 -24.28 11.88
N PHE A 266 2.34 -24.88 12.85
CA PHE A 266 0.88 -24.95 12.91
C PHE A 266 0.18 -23.66 13.41
N PRO A 267 0.63 -22.96 14.47
CA PRO A 267 -0.02 -21.72 14.92
C PRO A 267 0.25 -20.51 14.00
N PHE A 268 1.34 -20.52 13.24
CA PHE A 268 1.76 -19.38 12.42
C PHE A 268 1.14 -19.35 11.01
N LEU A 269 0.75 -20.51 10.46
CA LEU A 269 0.02 -20.58 9.18
C LEU A 269 -1.36 -19.87 9.23
N PHE A 270 -1.97 -19.75 10.41
CA PHE A 270 -3.25 -19.06 10.62
C PHE A 270 -3.12 -17.54 10.79
N VAL A 271 -2.04 -17.04 11.41
CA VAL A 271 -1.82 -15.60 11.66
C VAL A 271 -1.10 -14.91 10.50
N SER A 272 -0.34 -15.67 9.69
CA SER A 272 0.44 -15.14 8.57
C SER A 272 -0.23 -15.24 7.21
N SER A 273 -1.39 -15.91 7.06
CA SER A 273 -2.00 -16.18 5.76
C SER A 273 -2.35 -14.90 4.99
N GLY A 274 -2.95 -13.90 5.65
CA GLY A 274 -3.33 -12.63 5.02
C GLY A 274 -2.15 -11.71 4.70
N THR A 275 -1.16 -11.61 5.61
CA THR A 275 0.00 -10.73 5.44
C THR A 275 1.03 -11.32 4.47
N ALA A 276 1.30 -12.63 4.53
CA ALA A 276 2.20 -13.30 3.60
C ALA A 276 1.65 -13.31 2.17
N GLN A 277 0.35 -13.53 1.96
CA GLN A 277 -0.30 -13.38 0.65
C GLN A 277 -0.22 -11.95 0.14
N PHE A 278 -0.40 -10.95 1.01
CA PHE A 278 -0.25 -9.55 0.66
C PHE A 278 1.19 -9.19 0.23
N PHE A 279 2.22 -9.67 0.94
CA PHE A 279 3.62 -9.45 0.56
C PHE A 279 3.99 -10.15 -0.76
N LEU A 280 3.51 -11.38 -0.95
CA LEU A 280 3.64 -12.15 -2.20
C LEU A 280 3.07 -11.40 -3.40
N PHE A 281 1.88 -10.84 -3.24
CA PHE A 281 1.21 -10.08 -4.27
C PHE A 281 1.86 -8.71 -4.46
N LEU A 282 2.29 -8.03 -3.40
CA LEU A 282 3.00 -6.75 -3.50
C LEU A 282 4.33 -6.90 -4.24
N LEU A 283 5.15 -7.91 -3.92
CA LEU A 283 6.37 -8.24 -4.66
C LEU A 283 6.05 -8.58 -6.13
N GLY A 284 4.97 -9.32 -6.38
CA GLY A 284 4.45 -9.56 -7.73
C GLY A 284 4.11 -8.26 -8.47
N THR A 285 3.45 -7.29 -7.82
CA THR A 285 3.10 -6.01 -8.43
C THR A 285 4.31 -5.13 -8.71
N ILE A 286 5.30 -5.12 -7.81
CA ILE A 286 6.55 -4.38 -7.96
C ILE A 286 7.34 -4.98 -9.13
N THR A 287 7.52 -6.30 -9.14
CA THR A 287 8.21 -7.02 -10.23
C THR A 287 7.50 -6.83 -11.57
N LEU A 288 6.16 -6.81 -11.60
CA LEU A 288 5.38 -6.57 -12.82
C LEU A 288 5.28 -5.11 -13.25
N SER A 289 5.58 -4.17 -12.36
CA SER A 289 5.73 -2.75 -12.70
C SER A 289 7.05 -2.46 -13.43
N PHE A 290 8.06 -3.32 -13.26
CA PHE A 290 9.36 -3.24 -13.94
C PHE A 290 9.35 -3.83 -15.35
N PHE A 291 8.42 -4.73 -15.68
CA PHE A 291 8.29 -5.22 -17.05
C PHE A 291 7.69 -4.13 -17.95
N LYS A 292 8.50 -3.64 -18.90
CA LYS A 292 8.01 -2.82 -20.02
C LYS A 292 6.90 -3.59 -20.74
N GLU A 293 5.80 -2.91 -21.06
CA GLU A 293 4.83 -3.46 -22.00
C GLU A 293 5.58 -3.74 -23.31
N GLY A 294 5.48 -4.96 -23.81
CA GLY A 294 6.02 -5.29 -25.12
C GLY A 294 5.45 -4.30 -26.11
N LYS A 295 6.31 -3.64 -26.89
CA LYS A 295 5.88 -2.74 -27.96
C LYS A 295 4.80 -3.47 -28.76
N GLU A 296 3.64 -2.86 -28.91
CA GLU A 296 2.74 -3.24 -30.00
C GLU A 296 3.55 -3.03 -31.27
N THR A 297 4.04 -4.11 -31.87
CA THR A 297 4.31 -4.13 -33.30
C THR A 297 2.97 -3.85 -33.95
N ILE A 298 2.78 -2.57 -34.27
CA ILE A 298 1.79 -2.13 -35.24
C ILE A 298 2.15 -2.90 -36.51
N ALA A 299 1.46 -4.00 -36.76
CA ALA A 299 1.46 -4.63 -38.06
C ALA A 299 0.72 -3.66 -38.98
N LEU A 300 1.47 -2.80 -39.66
CA LEU A 300 1.03 -2.18 -40.89
C LEU A 300 1.09 -3.27 -41.96
N THR A 301 -0.05 -3.86 -42.26
CA THR A 301 -0.38 -4.52 -43.53
C THR A 301 -1.86 -4.36 -43.75
#